data_AF-A0AAU8VEY4-F1
#
_entry.id   AF-A0AAU8VEY4-F1
#
_cell.length_a   1.000
_cell.length_b   1.000
_cell.length_c   1.000
_cell.angle_alpha   90.00
_cell.angle_beta   90.00
_cell.angle_gamma   90.00
#
_symmetry.space_group_name_H-M   'P 1'
#
loop_
_entity.id
_entity.type
_entity.pdbx_description
1 polymer ?
#
loop_
_entity_poly.entity_id
_entity_poly.type
_entity_poly.pdbx_seq_one_letter_code
_entity_poly.pdbx_strand_id
1 'polypeptide(L)'
;MKIKQIVKPGLAVLAAGILSACAVKSNVKADGTTDNPVFPKPYSLTFNNDRGTFPTYDELDQMRPGLTKDDIYKILGRPHYDEGMYGVREWDYLFHFHTPGVGIDPENTSGVEGVTTCQYKVIFDKDKFARSFYWNPVFPKDAVCPPPAPKAEPQVIIREIVPAKPKRIRQ
;
A
#
# COMPACT_ATOMS: atom_id res chain seq x y z
N MET A 1 -14.06 66.16 -43.29
CA MET A 1 -14.27 64.79 -42.80
C MET A 1 -12.91 64.15 -42.54
N LYS A 2 -12.50 64.00 -41.26
CA LYS A 2 -11.34 63.20 -40.84
C LYS A 2 -11.65 62.70 -39.43
N ILE A 3 -11.85 61.40 -39.26
CA ILE A 3 -12.00 60.76 -37.94
C ILE A 3 -10.76 59.92 -37.72
N LYS A 4 -10.00 60.27 -36.68
CA LYS A 4 -8.74 59.64 -36.28
C LYS A 4 -9.02 58.29 -35.61
N GLN A 5 -8.21 57.29 -35.94
CA GLN A 5 -8.17 55.99 -35.28
C GLN A 5 -7.73 56.15 -33.82
N ILE A 6 -8.37 55.41 -32.92
CA ILE A 6 -7.94 55.26 -31.52
C ILE A 6 -7.72 53.76 -31.30
N VAL A 7 -6.46 53.39 -31.12
CA VAL A 7 -6.01 52.06 -30.72
C VAL A 7 -6.17 51.95 -29.20
N LYS A 8 -6.87 50.92 -28.70
CA LYS A 8 -6.90 50.58 -27.27
C LYS A 8 -5.97 49.38 -27.00
N PRO A 9 -5.16 49.40 -25.93
CA PRO A 9 -4.17 48.38 -25.66
C PRO A 9 -4.83 47.11 -25.10
N GLY A 10 -4.29 45.95 -25.49
CA GLY A 10 -4.78 44.63 -25.09
C GLY A 10 -4.51 44.31 -23.63
N LEU A 11 -5.53 43.76 -22.96
CA LEU A 11 -5.47 43.19 -21.63
C LEU A 11 -4.97 41.74 -21.74
N ALA A 12 -3.78 41.43 -21.23
CA ALA A 12 -3.28 40.06 -21.13
C ALA A 12 -4.03 39.34 -20.00
N VAL A 13 -4.88 38.38 -20.36
CA VAL A 13 -5.55 37.49 -19.40
C VAL A 13 -4.61 36.34 -19.06
N LEU A 14 -4.11 36.31 -17.81
CA LEU A 14 -3.48 35.13 -17.22
C LEU A 14 -4.54 34.04 -17.07
N ALA A 15 -4.47 33.01 -17.90
CA ALA A 15 -5.24 31.79 -17.71
C ALA A 15 -4.57 30.94 -16.62
N ALA A 16 -5.04 31.06 -15.37
CA ALA A 16 -4.72 30.10 -14.33
C ALA A 16 -5.52 28.81 -14.58
N GLY A 17 -4.84 27.78 -15.11
CA GLY A 17 -5.44 26.46 -15.33
C GLY A 17 -5.78 25.80 -13.99
N ILE A 18 -7.07 25.57 -13.77
CA ILE A 18 -7.54 24.72 -12.66
C ILE A 18 -7.26 23.27 -13.07
N LEU A 19 -6.09 22.74 -12.71
CA LEU A 19 -5.84 21.30 -12.73
C LEU A 19 -6.61 20.68 -11.57
N SER A 20 -7.89 20.38 -11.76
CA SER A 20 -8.63 19.50 -10.87
C SER A 20 -8.12 18.07 -11.11
N ALA A 21 -7.08 17.67 -10.39
CA ALA A 21 -6.73 16.27 -10.27
C ALA A 21 -7.91 15.55 -9.58
N CYS A 22 -8.64 14.72 -10.33
CA CYS A 22 -9.66 13.83 -9.79
C CYS A 22 -8.99 12.72 -8.97
N ALA A 23 -8.39 13.08 -7.84
CA ALA A 23 -8.01 12.11 -6.83
C ALA A 23 -9.31 11.64 -6.16
N VAL A 24 -9.77 10.45 -6.52
CA VAL A 24 -10.96 9.85 -5.90
C VAL A 24 -10.55 9.44 -4.48
N LYS A 25 -10.99 10.22 -3.49
CA LYS A 25 -10.72 10.01 -2.06
C LYS A 25 -12.03 9.68 -1.33
N SER A 26 -11.92 9.04 -0.16
CA SER A 26 -13.06 8.72 0.68
C SER A 26 -13.62 9.99 1.34
N ASN A 27 -14.89 9.96 1.72
CA ASN A 27 -15.42 10.97 2.63
C ASN A 27 -15.06 10.58 4.06
N VAL A 28 -14.09 11.28 4.66
CA VAL A 28 -13.57 10.96 5.99
C VAL A 28 -14.16 11.90 7.05
N LYS A 29 -14.92 11.34 8.00
CA LYS A 29 -15.47 12.04 9.17
C LYS A 29 -14.37 12.51 10.11
N ALA A 30 -14.58 13.55 10.92
CA ALA A 30 -13.54 14.15 11.76
C ALA A 30 -12.91 13.19 12.79
N ASP A 31 -13.64 12.15 13.20
CA ASP A 31 -13.20 11.09 14.11
C ASP A 31 -12.33 10.02 13.44
N GLY A 32 -12.04 10.15 12.14
CA GLY A 32 -11.18 9.22 11.40
C GLY A 32 -11.90 7.95 10.98
N THR A 33 -13.22 8.01 10.76
CA THR A 33 -14.01 6.93 10.19
C THR A 33 -14.57 7.29 8.81
N THR A 34 -14.93 6.27 8.03
CA THR A 34 -15.69 6.43 6.78
C THR A 34 -16.65 5.25 6.61
N ASP A 35 -17.82 5.53 6.05
CA ASP A 35 -18.82 4.49 5.75
C ASP A 35 -18.57 3.85 4.38
N ASN A 36 -17.84 4.55 3.50
CA ASN A 36 -17.59 4.13 2.12
C ASN A 36 -16.11 4.39 1.78
N PRO A 37 -15.19 3.49 2.18
CA PRO A 37 -13.79 3.62 1.83
C PRO A 37 -13.62 3.49 0.31
N VAL A 38 -12.96 4.47 -0.30
CA VAL A 38 -12.68 4.47 -1.74
C VAL A 38 -11.20 4.20 -1.97
N PHE A 39 -10.91 3.12 -2.68
CA PHE A 39 -9.54 2.73 -2.99
C PHE A 39 -9.11 3.26 -4.37
N PRO A 40 -7.84 3.66 -4.52
CA PRO A 40 -7.27 3.99 -5.83
C PRO A 40 -7.20 2.75 -6.74
N LYS A 41 -6.87 2.93 -8.02
CA LYS A 41 -6.63 1.79 -8.91
C LYS A 41 -5.43 0.99 -8.41
N PRO A 42 -5.49 -0.35 -8.28
CA PRO A 42 -4.44 -1.14 -7.61
C PRO A 42 -3.01 -0.89 -8.08
N TYR A 43 -2.79 -0.85 -9.39
CA TYR A 43 -1.45 -0.73 -9.98
C TYR A 43 -1.13 0.71 -10.44
N SER A 44 -1.79 1.73 -9.88
CA SER A 44 -1.43 3.14 -10.13
C SER A 44 -0.57 3.70 -8.99
N LEU A 45 0.53 3.01 -8.66
CA LEU A 45 1.40 3.35 -7.55
C LEU A 45 2.42 4.42 -7.94
N THR A 46 2.99 5.08 -6.93
CA THR A 46 4.16 5.96 -7.09
C THR A 46 5.49 5.22 -6.96
N PHE A 47 5.44 3.89 -6.81
CA PHE A 47 6.59 3.03 -6.59
C PHE A 47 7.12 2.46 -7.91
N ASN A 48 8.37 1.99 -7.88
CA ASN A 48 9.01 1.41 -9.06
C ASN A 48 8.24 0.19 -9.57
N ASN A 49 8.19 0.06 -10.89
CA ASN A 49 7.51 -1.03 -11.62
C ASN A 49 6.01 -1.18 -11.30
N ASP A 50 5.39 -0.14 -10.75
CA ASP A 50 3.99 -0.14 -10.32
C ASP A 50 3.70 -1.25 -9.29
N ARG A 51 4.69 -1.62 -8.47
CA ARG A 51 4.57 -2.71 -7.49
C ARG A 51 4.55 -2.24 -6.04
N GLY A 52 3.75 -2.94 -5.26
CA GLY A 52 3.66 -2.78 -3.82
C GLY A 52 4.79 -3.48 -3.07
N THR A 53 4.60 -3.65 -1.77
CA THR A 53 5.59 -4.30 -0.88
C THR A 53 5.04 -5.59 -0.30
N PHE A 54 5.91 -6.38 0.32
CA PHE A 54 5.53 -7.58 1.09
C PHE A 54 5.68 -7.27 2.58
N PRO A 55 4.59 -6.84 3.27
CA PRO A 55 4.66 -6.62 4.70
C PRO A 55 4.77 -7.94 5.46
N THR A 56 5.36 -7.89 6.64
CA THR A 56 5.30 -8.99 7.61
C THR A 56 4.00 -8.94 8.41
N TYR A 57 3.59 -10.09 8.96
CA TYR A 57 2.42 -10.13 9.84
C TYR A 57 2.64 -9.35 11.14
N ASP A 58 3.88 -9.30 11.64
CA ASP A 58 4.21 -8.55 12.86
C ASP A 58 4.10 -7.02 12.65
N GLU A 59 4.43 -6.52 11.45
CA GLU A 59 4.19 -5.12 11.08
C GLU A 59 2.68 -4.82 11.01
N LEU A 60 1.90 -5.71 10.41
CA LEU A 60 0.44 -5.55 10.32
C LEU A 60 -0.24 -5.66 11.69
N ASP A 61 0.28 -6.48 12.61
CA ASP A 61 -0.28 -6.61 13.96
C ASP A 61 -0.08 -5.34 14.80
N GLN A 62 1.00 -4.59 14.54
CA GLN A 62 1.23 -3.30 15.19
C GLN A 62 0.26 -2.21 14.72
N MET A 63 -0.39 -2.38 13.55
CA MET A 63 -1.33 -1.38 13.03
C MET A 63 -2.61 -1.33 13.86
N ARG A 64 -2.66 -0.37 14.80
CA ARG A 64 -3.74 -0.16 15.76
C ARG A 64 -4.16 1.30 15.83
N PRO A 65 -5.39 1.60 16.29
CA PRO A 65 -5.82 2.98 16.47
C PRO A 65 -4.90 3.74 17.44
N GLY A 66 -4.66 5.02 17.16
CA GLY A 66 -3.80 5.90 17.97
C GLY A 66 -2.37 6.06 17.45
N LEU A 67 -1.95 5.29 16.44
CA LEU A 67 -0.64 5.49 15.82
C LEU A 67 -0.56 6.85 15.12
N THR A 68 0.61 7.47 15.20
CA THR A 68 0.93 8.66 14.41
C THR A 68 1.34 8.28 12.98
N LYS A 69 1.39 9.26 12.09
CA LYS A 69 1.95 9.10 10.75
C LYS A 69 3.39 8.61 10.77
N ASP A 70 4.20 9.08 11.72
CA ASP A 70 5.61 8.70 11.83
C ASP A 70 5.79 7.26 12.33
N ASP A 71 4.92 6.81 13.23
CA ASP A 71 4.91 5.39 13.64
C ASP A 71 4.60 4.50 12.45
N ILE A 72 3.61 4.88 11.64
CA ILE A 72 3.24 4.10 10.44
C ILE A 72 4.33 4.15 9.39
N TYR A 73 5.01 5.29 9.21
CA TYR A 73 6.20 5.37 8.35
C TYR A 73 7.29 4.40 8.81
N LYS A 74 7.48 4.23 10.11
CA LYS A 74 8.44 3.27 10.65
C LYS A 74 8.00 1.81 10.45
N ILE A 75 6.69 1.52 10.56
CA ILE A 75 6.14 0.17 10.50
C ILE A 75 5.96 -0.32 9.06
N LEU A 76 5.31 0.48 8.21
CA LEU A 76 4.93 0.09 6.83
C LEU A 76 5.67 0.88 5.75
N GLY A 77 6.46 1.88 6.13
CA GLY A 77 7.04 2.82 5.18
C GLY A 77 6.04 3.85 4.66
N ARG A 78 6.43 4.51 3.57
CA ARG A 78 5.62 5.54 2.93
C ARG A 78 4.38 4.95 2.24
N PRO A 79 3.28 5.72 2.12
CA PRO A 79 2.16 5.34 1.24
C PRO A 79 2.63 4.91 -0.14
N HIS A 80 1.89 4.00 -0.78
CA HIS A 80 2.23 3.59 -2.14
C HIS A 80 1.58 4.48 -3.21
N TYR A 81 0.52 5.22 -2.86
CA TYR A 81 -0.24 6.08 -3.77
C TYR A 81 -0.05 7.57 -3.47
N ASP A 82 -0.51 8.42 -4.39
CA ASP A 82 -0.55 9.85 -4.17
C ASP A 82 -1.57 10.22 -3.06
N GLU A 83 -1.06 10.94 -2.07
CA GLU A 83 -1.81 11.38 -0.90
C GLU A 83 -2.54 12.72 -1.12
N GLY A 84 -2.15 13.48 -2.13
CA GLY A 84 -2.48 14.89 -2.28
C GLY A 84 -1.58 15.80 -1.42
N MET A 85 -1.69 17.11 -1.64
CA MET A 85 -0.75 18.09 -1.07
C MET A 85 -1.17 18.67 0.29
N TYR A 86 -2.46 18.64 0.64
CA TYR A 86 -2.98 19.32 1.83
C TYR A 86 -3.99 18.47 2.60
N GLY A 87 -3.91 18.53 3.93
CA GLY A 87 -4.94 17.97 4.79
C GLY A 87 -5.09 16.45 4.72
N VAL A 88 -4.09 15.71 4.23
CA VAL A 88 -4.15 14.25 4.01
C VAL A 88 -4.62 13.49 5.25
N ARG A 89 -5.68 12.70 5.08
CA ARG A 89 -6.29 11.85 6.12
C ARG A 89 -6.50 10.40 5.69
N GLU A 90 -5.94 10.03 4.54
CA GLU A 90 -6.00 8.67 4.02
C GLU A 90 -4.65 8.30 3.44
N TRP A 91 -4.10 7.18 3.90
CA TRP A 91 -2.93 6.56 3.33
C TRP A 91 -3.32 5.20 2.75
N ASP A 92 -2.85 4.92 1.55
CA ASP A 92 -3.17 3.71 0.82
C ASP A 92 -1.89 2.94 0.52
N TYR A 93 -1.98 1.62 0.58
CA TYR A 93 -0.90 0.69 0.33
C TYR A 93 -1.39 -0.42 -0.60
N LEU A 94 -0.47 -0.95 -1.41
CA LEU A 94 -0.64 -2.20 -2.13
C LEU A 94 0.32 -3.21 -1.52
N PHE A 95 -0.22 -4.28 -0.95
CA PHE A 95 0.54 -5.33 -0.28
C PHE A 95 0.41 -6.65 -1.02
N HIS A 96 1.50 -7.39 -0.99
CA HIS A 96 1.61 -8.72 -1.56
C HIS A 96 1.92 -9.72 -0.45
N PHE A 97 1.36 -10.92 -0.57
CA PHE A 97 1.56 -12.00 0.38
C PHE A 97 1.87 -13.29 -0.38
N HIS A 98 2.85 -14.04 0.12
CA HIS A 98 3.13 -15.36 -0.41
C HIS A 98 2.00 -16.32 -0.03
N THR A 99 1.28 -16.81 -1.01
CA THR A 99 0.10 -17.66 -0.86
C THR A 99 0.15 -18.78 -1.90
N PRO A 100 0.75 -19.94 -1.57
CA PRO A 100 0.83 -21.06 -2.50
C PRO A 100 -0.53 -21.46 -3.07
N GLY A 101 -0.58 -21.79 -4.35
CA GLY A 101 -1.81 -22.18 -5.05
C GLY A 101 -2.63 -21.03 -5.64
N VAL A 102 -2.28 -19.78 -5.36
CA VAL A 102 -2.83 -18.63 -6.09
C VAL A 102 -2.19 -18.54 -7.48
N GLY A 103 -2.99 -18.29 -8.52
CA GLY A 103 -2.50 -18.14 -9.90
C GLY A 103 -1.66 -16.88 -10.12
N ILE A 104 -1.27 -16.63 -11.37
CA ILE A 104 -0.59 -15.40 -11.76
C ILE A 104 -1.60 -14.26 -11.83
N ASP A 105 -1.32 -13.16 -11.15
CA ASP A 105 -2.10 -11.93 -11.28
C ASP A 105 -1.85 -11.30 -12.66
N PRO A 106 -2.88 -11.19 -13.53
CA PRO A 106 -2.71 -10.70 -14.89
C PRO A 106 -2.34 -9.21 -14.97
N GLU A 107 -2.62 -8.42 -13.92
CA GLU A 107 -2.29 -7.00 -13.87
C GLU A 107 -0.94 -6.74 -13.16
N ASN A 108 -0.37 -7.76 -12.52
CA ASN A 108 0.90 -7.64 -11.82
C ASN A 108 2.10 -7.87 -12.75
N THR A 109 2.99 -6.89 -12.83
CA THR A 109 4.17 -6.90 -13.70
C THR A 109 5.25 -7.91 -13.32
N SER A 110 5.14 -8.56 -12.16
CA SER A 110 6.11 -9.57 -11.70
C SER A 110 5.99 -10.93 -12.37
N GLY A 111 4.80 -11.27 -12.88
CA GLY A 111 4.56 -12.53 -13.58
C GLY A 111 4.79 -13.79 -12.75
N VAL A 112 4.81 -13.70 -11.41
CA VAL A 112 4.98 -14.86 -10.53
C VAL A 112 3.63 -15.31 -9.98
N GLU A 113 3.47 -16.63 -9.85
CA GLU A 113 2.33 -17.23 -9.16
C GLU A 113 2.53 -17.22 -7.64
N GLY A 114 1.49 -17.65 -6.91
CA GLY A 114 1.55 -17.82 -5.47
C GLY A 114 1.57 -16.50 -4.70
N VAL A 115 0.97 -15.45 -5.26
CA VAL A 115 0.92 -14.12 -4.65
C VAL A 115 -0.53 -13.63 -4.56
N THR A 116 -0.99 -13.41 -3.32
CA THR A 116 -2.21 -12.64 -3.08
C THR A 116 -1.87 -11.16 -3.01
N THR A 117 -2.62 -10.32 -3.72
CA THR A 117 -2.50 -8.86 -3.69
C THR A 117 -3.71 -8.26 -2.99
N CYS A 118 -3.45 -7.41 -2.00
CA CYS A 118 -4.46 -6.70 -1.23
C CYS A 118 -4.11 -5.21 -1.19
N GLN A 119 -5.11 -4.36 -1.29
CA GLN A 119 -4.98 -2.97 -0.88
C GLN A 119 -5.27 -2.83 0.61
N TYR A 120 -4.54 -1.93 1.25
CA TYR A 120 -4.73 -1.58 2.65
C TYR A 120 -4.82 -0.07 2.79
N LYS A 121 -5.85 0.39 3.50
CA LYS A 121 -6.11 1.81 3.71
C LYS A 121 -6.09 2.13 5.19
N VAL A 122 -5.39 3.20 5.53
CA VAL A 122 -5.38 3.81 6.86
C VAL A 122 -6.09 5.15 6.81
N ILE A 123 -7.09 5.33 7.68
CA ILE A 123 -7.79 6.61 7.85
C ILE A 123 -7.34 7.27 9.15
N PHE A 124 -7.10 8.58 9.06
CA PHE A 124 -6.70 9.42 10.18
C PHE A 124 -7.83 10.34 10.64
N ASP A 125 -7.91 10.62 11.94
CA ASP A 125 -8.77 11.68 12.46
C ASP A 125 -8.28 13.08 12.08
N LYS A 126 -8.97 14.11 12.57
CA LYS A 126 -8.59 15.51 12.36
C LYS A 126 -7.22 15.86 12.96
N ASP A 127 -6.82 15.14 14.01
CA ASP A 127 -5.59 15.34 14.78
C ASP A 127 -4.43 14.44 14.28
N LYS A 128 -4.65 13.73 13.16
CA LYS A 128 -3.67 12.89 12.46
C LYS A 128 -3.26 11.61 13.21
N PHE A 129 -4.13 11.10 14.07
CA PHE A 129 -4.00 9.75 14.61
C PHE A 129 -4.77 8.76 13.75
N ALA A 130 -4.18 7.59 13.50
CA ALA A 130 -4.86 6.50 12.79
C ALA A 130 -6.05 5.99 13.61
N ARG A 131 -7.16 5.69 12.94
CA ARG A 131 -8.42 5.30 13.61
C ARG A 131 -9.08 4.10 13.00
N SER A 132 -9.19 4.07 11.68
CA SER A 132 -9.83 2.96 10.97
C SER A 132 -8.95 2.45 9.85
N PHE A 133 -9.10 1.16 9.60
CA PHE A 133 -8.25 0.38 8.70
C PHE A 133 -9.14 -0.48 7.83
N TYR A 134 -8.86 -0.50 6.53
CA TYR A 134 -9.71 -1.20 5.57
C TYR A 134 -8.85 -2.02 4.63
N TRP A 135 -9.34 -3.22 4.31
CA TRP A 135 -8.75 -4.11 3.33
C TRP A 135 -9.63 -4.17 2.09
N ASN A 136 -9.00 -4.21 0.92
CA ASN A 136 -9.67 -4.47 -0.34
C ASN A 136 -8.91 -5.55 -1.13
N PRO A 137 -9.53 -6.70 -1.43
CA PRO A 137 -8.90 -7.73 -2.24
C PRO A 137 -8.72 -7.25 -3.69
N VAL A 138 -7.50 -7.38 -4.20
CA VAL A 138 -7.18 -7.04 -5.59
C VAL A 138 -7.11 -8.32 -6.41
N PHE A 139 -6.30 -9.28 -5.94
CA PHE A 139 -6.11 -10.55 -6.63
C PHE A 139 -5.77 -11.68 -5.65
N PRO A 140 -6.49 -12.81 -5.70
CA PRO A 140 -7.81 -12.99 -6.31
C PRO A 140 -8.85 -11.99 -5.76
N LYS A 141 -9.88 -11.65 -6.54
CA LYS A 141 -10.89 -10.64 -6.15
C LYS A 141 -11.74 -11.04 -4.95
N ASP A 142 -11.83 -12.34 -4.69
CA ASP A 142 -12.56 -12.97 -3.60
C ASP A 142 -11.63 -13.43 -2.45
N ALA A 143 -10.36 -13.02 -2.49
CA ALA A 143 -9.40 -13.37 -1.45
C ALA A 143 -9.77 -12.74 -0.10
N VAL A 144 -9.39 -13.43 0.97
CA VAL A 144 -9.39 -12.87 2.33
C VAL A 144 -8.11 -12.06 2.51
N CYS A 145 -8.25 -10.80 2.95
CA CYS A 145 -7.13 -9.88 3.15
C CYS A 145 -7.03 -9.41 4.61
N PRO A 146 -5.82 -9.46 5.21
CA PRO A 146 -4.66 -10.19 4.72
C PRO A 146 -4.95 -11.70 4.76
N PRO A 147 -4.30 -12.51 3.90
CA PRO A 147 -4.44 -13.96 4.00
C PRO A 147 -3.95 -14.45 5.37
N PRO A 148 -4.38 -15.65 5.82
CA PRO A 148 -3.90 -16.19 7.09
C PRO A 148 -2.38 -16.34 7.11
N ALA A 149 -1.76 -15.99 8.24
CA ALA A 149 -0.33 -16.17 8.43
C ALA A 149 0.07 -17.64 8.21
N PRO A 150 1.17 -17.91 7.47
CA PRO A 150 1.70 -19.26 7.35
C PRO A 150 1.95 -19.82 8.74
N LYS A 151 1.40 -21.00 9.03
CA LYS A 151 1.73 -21.71 10.27
C LYS A 151 3.20 -22.09 10.18
N ALA A 152 3.99 -21.66 11.15
CA ALA A 152 5.38 -22.09 11.25
C ALA A 152 5.41 -23.60 11.46
N GLU A 153 5.73 -24.36 10.41
CA GLU A 153 6.03 -25.77 10.56
C GLU A 153 7.38 -25.90 11.28
N PRO A 154 7.46 -26.63 12.40
CA PRO A 154 8.73 -26.81 13.09
C PRO A 154 9.71 -27.50 12.15
N GLN A 155 10.80 -26.81 11.82
CA GLN A 155 11.90 -27.37 11.03
C GLN A 155 12.50 -28.54 11.81
N VAL A 156 12.23 -29.77 11.37
CA VAL A 156 12.84 -30.97 11.95
C VAL A 156 14.31 -30.97 11.54
N ILE A 157 15.18 -30.46 12.41
CA ILE A 157 16.63 -30.57 12.23
C ILE A 157 17.00 -32.03 12.48
N ILE A 158 17.03 -32.84 11.42
CA ILE A 158 17.61 -34.18 11.47
C ILE A 158 19.11 -33.99 11.67
N ARG A 159 19.57 -34.08 12.92
CA ARG A 159 21.00 -34.23 13.19
C ARG A 159 21.40 -35.63 12.75
N GLU A 160 22.03 -35.74 11.58
CA GLU A 160 22.67 -36.98 11.15
C GLU A 160 23.81 -37.30 12.12
N ILE A 161 23.62 -38.29 12.98
CA ILE A 161 24.66 -38.80 13.86
C ILE A 161 25.59 -39.63 13.00
N VAL A 162 26.70 -39.06 12.53
CA VAL A 162 27.76 -39.82 11.86
C VAL A 162 28.40 -40.74 12.91
N PRO A 163 28.27 -42.08 12.83
CA PRO A 163 28.90 -42.97 13.78
C PRO A 163 30.43 -42.89 13.62
N ALA A 164 31.13 -42.57 14.70
CA ALA A 164 32.59 -42.51 14.70
C ALA A 164 33.18 -43.89 14.38
N LYS A 165 34.07 -43.96 13.39
CA LYS A 165 34.83 -45.19 13.07
C LYS A 165 35.64 -45.63 14.30
N PRO A 166 35.54 -46.90 14.75
CA PRO A 166 36.31 -47.38 15.89
C PRO A 166 37.80 -47.40 15.54
N LYS A 167 38.61 -46.71 16.35
CA LYS A 167 40.06 -46.69 16.23
C LYS A 167 40.62 -48.04 16.70
N ARG A 168 41.12 -48.86 15.77
CA ARG A 168 41.78 -50.14 16.08
C ARG A 168 43.08 -49.84 16.84
N ILE A 169 43.12 -50.15 18.13
CA ILE A 169 44.36 -50.15 18.91
C ILE A 169 45.08 -51.46 18.55
N ARG A 170 46.29 -51.35 17.97
CA ARG A 170 47.18 -52.50 17.78
C ARG A 170 47.87 -52.77 19.12
N GLN A 171 47.70 -53.99 19.65
CA GLN A 171 48.54 -54.54 20.71
C GLN A 171 49.86 -55.03 20.11
#